data_AF-A0A7G8IVD1-F1
#
_entry.id   AF-A0A7G8IVD1-F1
#
_cell.length_a   1.000
_cell.length_b   1.000
_cell.length_c   1.000
_cell.angle_alpha   90.00
_cell.angle_beta   90.00
_cell.angle_gamma   90.00
#
_symmetry.space_group_name_H-M   'P 1'
#
loop_
_entity.id
_entity.type
_entity.pdbx_description
1 polymer ?
#
loop_
_entity_poly.entity_id
_entity_poly.type
_entity_poly.pdbx_seq_one_letter_code
_entity_poly.pdbx_strand_id
1 'polypeptide(L)'
;MKRGDIGSQILIPCFLWAAVPATAIPLPLVCELTSEESPSIKIRLTERTTGSLRGELIQNDKKLGVFQSGKPKRGKDPWWSLQTDKHSSKGISVFFQDTELWNPYRRSPRPQDSNRVLFAGLGPALWNWTETQKRHVFRDNSDLLKAAGGLWSISSQCVGGRIVDG
;
A
#
# COMPACT_ATOMS: atom_id res chain seq x y z
N MET A 1 74.41 -3.90 40.21
CA MET A 1 74.71 -3.27 38.90
C MET A 1 73.46 -2.59 38.38
N LYS A 2 73.54 -1.29 38.09
CA LYS A 2 72.51 -0.48 37.44
C LYS A 2 72.53 -0.70 35.92
N ARG A 3 71.35 -0.76 35.30
CA ARG A 3 70.99 -0.35 33.93
C ARG A 3 69.46 -0.53 33.86
N GLY A 4 68.62 0.50 33.76
CA GLY A 4 68.74 1.66 32.89
C GLY A 4 68.29 1.23 31.50
N ASP A 5 67.05 1.61 31.17
CA ASP A 5 66.66 2.37 29.96
C ASP A 5 65.45 1.88 29.13
N ILE A 6 64.64 2.89 28.79
CA ILE A 6 63.80 3.07 27.57
C ILE A 6 62.57 2.14 27.47
N GLY A 7 61.34 2.62 27.65
CA GLY A 7 60.76 3.77 26.97
C GLY A 7 59.99 3.29 25.74
N SER A 8 58.71 2.94 25.90
CA SER A 8 57.79 2.81 24.76
C SER A 8 56.36 3.10 25.24
N GLN A 9 55.99 4.38 25.18
CA GLN A 9 54.60 4.78 25.29
C GLN A 9 53.93 4.49 23.95
N ILE A 10 53.21 3.36 23.88
CA ILE A 10 52.34 3.04 22.74
C ILE A 10 51.09 3.91 22.89
N LEU A 11 51.08 5.06 22.24
CA LEU A 11 49.88 5.86 22.02
C LEU A 11 49.01 5.12 21.00
N ILE A 12 48.00 4.40 21.50
CA ILE A 12 46.94 3.82 20.67
C ILE A 12 46.02 4.98 20.25
N PRO A 13 45.94 5.34 18.95
CA PRO A 13 44.96 6.31 18.51
C PRO A 13 43.59 5.61 18.51
N CYS A 14 42.78 5.86 19.54
CA CYS A 14 41.36 5.50 19.53
C CYS A 14 40.66 6.32 18.44
N PHE A 15 40.52 5.74 17.24
CA PHE A 15 39.58 6.22 16.24
C PHE A 15 38.16 6.00 16.78
N LEU A 16 37.60 7.03 17.40
CA LEU A 16 36.16 7.14 17.66
C LEU A 16 35.47 7.33 16.30
N TRP A 17 35.14 6.22 15.63
CA TRP A 17 34.13 6.26 14.58
C TRP A 17 32.79 6.55 15.27
N ALA A 18 32.42 7.83 15.31
CA ALA A 18 31.05 8.22 15.57
C ALA A 18 30.20 7.67 14.42
N ALA A 19 29.59 6.49 14.65
CA ALA A 19 28.53 6.01 13.80
C ALA A 19 27.40 7.04 13.89
N VAL A 20 27.30 7.90 12.88
CA VAL A 20 26.13 8.77 12.72
C VAL A 20 24.94 7.82 12.61
N PRO A 21 23.94 7.89 13.50
CA PRO A 21 22.76 7.07 13.33
C PRO A 21 22.17 7.44 11.98
N ALA A 22 22.12 6.48 11.06
CA ALA A 22 21.38 6.65 9.83
C ALA A 22 19.94 6.92 10.24
N THR A 23 19.54 8.19 10.23
CA THR A 23 18.15 8.58 10.39
C THR A 23 17.42 7.93 9.22
N ALA A 24 16.70 6.84 9.49
CA ALA A 24 15.89 6.18 8.48
C ALA A 24 14.91 7.23 7.95
N ILE A 25 15.16 7.70 6.73
CA ILE A 25 14.21 8.55 6.03
C ILE A 25 12.95 7.70 5.90
N PRO A 26 11.81 8.10 6.48
CA PRO A 26 10.59 7.33 6.33
C PRO A 26 10.31 7.24 4.83
N LEU A 27 10.42 6.02 4.31
CA LEU A 27 10.16 5.72 2.90
C LEU A 27 8.83 6.38 2.52
N PRO A 28 8.78 7.12 1.39
CA PRO A 28 7.55 7.79 0.99
C PRO A 28 6.43 6.76 0.98
N LEU A 29 5.40 7.05 1.76
CA LEU A 29 4.29 6.16 2.08
C LEU A 29 3.31 6.03 0.90
N VAL A 30 3.79 6.28 -0.31
CA VAL A 30 2.97 6.29 -1.51
C VAL A 30 2.93 4.86 -2.03
N CYS A 31 1.80 4.21 -1.79
CA CYS A 31 1.48 2.94 -2.40
C CYS A 31 0.54 3.20 -3.59
N GLU A 32 1.04 2.95 -4.80
CA GLU A 32 0.25 3.07 -6.02
C GLU A 32 -0.23 1.68 -6.47
N LEU A 33 -1.52 1.59 -6.76
CA LEU A 33 -2.18 0.46 -7.39
C LEU A 33 -2.65 0.93 -8.76
N THR A 34 -2.27 0.22 -9.83
CA THR A 34 -2.63 0.61 -11.21
C THR A 34 -3.52 -0.46 -11.81
N SER A 35 -4.63 -0.05 -12.40
CA SER A 35 -5.51 -0.98 -13.12
C SER A 35 -4.78 -1.58 -14.32
N GLU A 36 -4.82 -2.90 -14.44
CA GLU A 36 -4.24 -3.61 -15.60
C GLU A 36 -5.10 -3.45 -16.86
N GLU A 37 -6.39 -3.18 -16.69
CA GLU A 37 -7.34 -2.93 -17.78
C GLU A 37 -7.31 -1.48 -18.28
N SER A 38 -6.90 -0.53 -17.45
CA SER A 38 -6.86 0.90 -17.78
C SER A 38 -5.79 1.64 -16.95
N PRO A 39 -4.54 1.77 -17.47
CA PRO A 39 -3.42 2.34 -16.71
C PRO A 39 -3.58 3.81 -16.29
N SER A 40 -4.53 4.53 -16.88
CA SER A 40 -4.87 5.91 -16.49
C SER A 40 -5.67 5.98 -15.18
N ILE A 41 -6.12 4.82 -14.67
CA ILE A 41 -6.89 4.68 -13.44
C ILE A 41 -6.03 4.03 -12.37
N LYS A 42 -5.91 4.74 -11.25
CA LYS A 42 -4.99 4.40 -10.18
C LYS A 42 -5.66 4.58 -8.82
N ILE A 43 -5.23 3.80 -7.85
CA ILE A 43 -5.50 4.06 -6.44
C ILE A 43 -4.16 4.45 -5.81
N ARG A 44 -4.09 5.66 -5.26
CA ARG A 44 -2.89 6.16 -4.59
C ARG A 44 -3.17 6.26 -3.10
N LEU A 45 -2.57 5.35 -2.33
CA LEU A 45 -2.65 5.29 -0.88
C LEU A 45 -1.46 6.05 -0.30
N THR A 46 -1.71 7.03 0.57
CA THR A 46 -0.70 7.98 1.08
C THR A 46 -0.69 8.13 2.60
N GLU A 47 -1.76 7.73 3.27
CA GLU A 47 -1.95 7.90 4.71
C GLU A 47 -2.07 6.54 5.41
N ARG A 48 -1.37 6.34 6.53
CA ARG A 48 -1.58 5.18 7.43
C ARG A 48 -2.58 5.55 8.52
N THR A 49 -3.51 4.65 8.77
CA THR A 49 -4.39 4.71 9.94
C THR A 49 -4.14 3.49 10.84
N THR A 50 -4.82 3.39 11.99
CA THR A 50 -4.73 2.28 12.97
C THR A 50 -5.18 0.90 12.44
N GLY A 51 -5.38 0.76 11.13
CA GLY A 51 -5.74 -0.52 10.52
C GLY A 51 -5.96 -0.52 9.01
N SER A 52 -5.76 0.62 8.35
CA SER A 52 -5.89 0.74 6.90
C SER A 52 -4.83 1.66 6.33
N LEU A 53 -4.68 1.57 5.02
CA LEU A 53 -4.12 2.62 4.20
C LEU A 53 -5.27 3.42 3.60
N ARG A 54 -5.12 4.74 3.57
CA ARG A 54 -6.08 5.68 3.01
C ARG A 54 -5.43 6.50 1.91
N GLY A 55 -6.23 6.85 0.92
CA GLY A 55 -5.84 7.73 -0.17
C GLY A 55 -7.00 7.93 -1.12
N GLU A 56 -6.75 7.80 -2.42
CA GLU A 56 -7.66 8.28 -3.44
C GLU A 56 -7.76 7.33 -4.62
N LEU A 57 -8.98 7.17 -5.15
CA LEU A 57 -9.22 6.65 -6.49
C LEU A 57 -9.07 7.80 -7.48
N ILE A 58 -8.21 7.63 -8.49
CA ILE A 58 -7.78 8.66 -9.42
C ILE A 58 -7.97 8.17 -10.85
N GLN A 59 -8.47 9.04 -11.72
CA GLN A 59 -8.45 8.84 -13.18
C GLN A 59 -7.91 10.11 -13.84
N ASN A 60 -6.90 9.99 -14.69
CA ASN A 60 -6.27 11.13 -15.37
C ASN A 60 -5.89 12.26 -14.39
N ASP A 61 -5.24 11.89 -13.28
CA ASP A 61 -4.84 12.78 -12.18
C ASP A 61 -5.98 13.51 -11.45
N LYS A 62 -7.24 13.18 -11.73
CA LYS A 62 -8.41 13.69 -11.01
C LYS A 62 -8.88 12.71 -9.96
N LYS A 63 -9.03 13.20 -8.73
CA LYS A 63 -9.64 12.46 -7.63
C LYS A 63 -11.11 12.18 -7.91
N LEU A 64 -11.50 10.91 -7.85
CA LEU A 64 -12.88 10.45 -7.97
C LEU A 64 -13.53 10.19 -6.61
N GLY A 65 -12.74 9.76 -5.62
CA GLY A 65 -13.22 9.50 -4.27
C GLY A 65 -12.10 9.14 -3.31
N VAL A 66 -12.41 9.09 -2.02
CA VAL A 66 -11.50 8.62 -0.97
C VAL A 66 -11.52 7.11 -0.96
N PHE A 67 -10.36 6.50 -1.16
CA PHE A 67 -10.21 5.05 -1.12
C PHE A 67 -9.51 4.63 0.18
N GLN A 68 -9.95 3.52 0.76
CA GLN A 68 -9.27 2.88 1.87
C GLN A 68 -9.13 1.39 1.61
N SER A 69 -8.02 0.81 2.05
CA SER A 69 -7.82 -0.64 2.07
C SER A 69 -7.25 -1.07 3.41
N GLY A 70 -7.84 -2.10 4.00
CA GLY A 70 -7.44 -2.64 5.29
C GLY A 70 -6.84 -4.03 5.17
N LYS A 71 -5.80 -4.25 5.99
CA LYS A 71 -5.19 -5.58 6.13
C LYS A 71 -6.17 -6.55 6.81
N PRO A 72 -6.05 -7.87 6.54
CA PRO A 72 -6.72 -8.89 7.35
C PRO A 72 -6.46 -8.67 8.85
N LYS A 73 -7.49 -8.91 9.68
CA LYS A 73 -7.34 -9.06 11.13
C LYS A 73 -7.86 -10.45 11.51
N ARG A 74 -7.55 -10.94 12.71
CA ARG A 74 -8.06 -12.25 13.17
C ARG A 74 -9.58 -12.32 13.00
N GLY A 75 -10.05 -13.25 12.16
CA GLY A 75 -11.47 -13.44 11.84
C GLY A 75 -12.09 -12.38 10.93
N LYS A 76 -11.30 -11.54 10.25
CA LYS A 76 -11.78 -10.52 9.31
C LYS A 76 -10.97 -10.55 8.01
N ASP A 77 -11.70 -10.60 6.90
CA ASP A 77 -11.09 -10.54 5.57
C ASP A 77 -10.43 -9.17 5.31
N PRO A 78 -9.40 -9.14 4.46
CA PRO A 78 -8.95 -7.90 3.85
C PRO A 78 -10.12 -7.18 3.16
N TRP A 79 -10.14 -5.85 3.24
CA TRP A 79 -11.28 -5.08 2.77
C TRP A 79 -10.85 -3.82 2.02
N TRP A 80 -11.77 -3.28 1.24
CA TRP A 80 -11.67 -1.97 0.63
C TRP A 80 -12.94 -1.16 0.91
N SER A 81 -12.80 0.17 0.87
CA SER A 81 -13.95 1.07 0.81
C SER A 81 -13.68 2.24 -0.12
N LEU A 82 -14.72 2.69 -0.80
CA LEU A 82 -14.73 3.94 -1.56
C LEU A 82 -15.78 4.86 -0.96
N GLN A 83 -15.38 6.09 -0.68
CA GLN A 83 -16.26 7.14 -0.16
C GLN A 83 -16.20 8.37 -1.08
N THR A 84 -17.37 8.89 -1.40
CA THR A 84 -17.56 10.28 -1.87
C THR A 84 -18.53 10.97 -0.93
N ASP A 85 -18.62 12.30 -1.02
CA ASP A 85 -19.61 13.18 -0.40
C ASP A 85 -20.52 12.50 0.66
N LYS A 86 -21.66 11.92 0.25
CA LYS A 86 -22.62 11.24 1.14
C LYS A 86 -22.73 9.72 0.93
N HIS A 87 -21.95 9.15 0.01
CA HIS A 87 -22.07 7.76 -0.40
C HIS A 87 -20.79 7.00 -0.09
N SER A 88 -20.95 5.77 0.43
CA SER A 88 -19.83 4.87 0.63
C SER A 88 -20.21 3.46 0.21
N SER A 89 -19.23 2.74 -0.31
CA SER A 89 -19.31 1.32 -0.58
C SER A 89 -18.07 0.62 -0.03
N LYS A 90 -18.21 -0.67 0.27
CA LYS A 90 -17.15 -1.51 0.80
C LYS A 90 -17.25 -2.93 0.27
N GLY A 91 -16.13 -3.63 0.26
CA GLY A 91 -16.06 -5.02 -0.16
C GLY A 91 -14.78 -5.70 0.31
N ILE A 92 -14.48 -6.85 -0.29
CA ILE A 92 -13.33 -7.70 0.05
C ILE A 92 -12.22 -7.45 -0.96
N SER A 93 -10.98 -7.39 -0.47
CA SER A 93 -9.78 -7.33 -1.32
C SER A 93 -9.15 -8.71 -1.45
N VAL A 94 -9.03 -9.23 -2.67
CA VAL A 94 -8.45 -10.55 -2.93
C VAL A 94 -7.06 -10.34 -3.49
N PHE A 95 -6.03 -10.77 -2.77
CA PHE A 95 -4.63 -10.56 -3.17
C PHE A 95 -4.06 -11.76 -3.92
N PHE A 96 -3.10 -11.49 -4.79
CA PHE A 96 -2.41 -12.49 -5.58
C PHE A 96 -0.91 -12.23 -5.58
N GLN A 97 -0.14 -13.33 -5.64
CA GLN A 97 1.24 -13.32 -6.10
C GLN A 97 1.23 -13.87 -7.52
N ASP A 98 1.42 -12.98 -8.50
CA ASP A 98 1.27 -13.26 -9.92
C ASP A 98 -0.14 -13.82 -10.25
N THR A 99 -0.24 -15.13 -10.44
CA THR A 99 -1.50 -15.83 -10.70
C THR A 99 -1.98 -16.64 -9.49
N GLU A 100 -1.16 -16.76 -8.44
CA GLU A 100 -1.48 -17.53 -7.25
C GLU A 100 -2.31 -16.70 -6.26
N LEU A 101 -3.44 -17.27 -5.84
CA LEU A 101 -4.33 -16.64 -4.87
C LEU A 101 -3.72 -16.66 -3.46
N TRP A 102 -3.64 -15.49 -2.83
CA TRP A 102 -3.33 -15.38 -1.42
C TRP A 102 -4.51 -15.84 -0.56
N ASN A 103 -4.30 -16.89 0.23
CA ASN A 103 -5.30 -17.38 1.17
C ASN A 103 -5.03 -16.81 2.58
N PRO A 104 -5.95 -16.02 3.17
CA PRO A 104 -5.74 -15.40 4.49
C PRO A 104 -5.61 -16.40 5.64
N TYR A 105 -6.02 -17.65 5.45
CA TYR A 105 -5.91 -18.74 6.42
C TYR A 105 -4.64 -19.59 6.22
N ARG A 106 -3.85 -19.33 5.17
CA ARG A 106 -2.58 -20.01 4.90
C ARG A 106 -1.42 -19.01 4.92
N ARG A 107 -0.22 -19.51 5.20
CA ARG A 107 1.00 -18.70 5.22
C ARG A 107 1.65 -18.53 3.84
N SER A 108 1.10 -19.13 2.79
CA SER A 108 1.64 -19.08 1.42
C SER A 108 0.55 -18.81 0.39
N PRO A 109 0.75 -17.88 -0.56
CA PRO A 109 1.83 -16.86 -0.52
C PRO A 109 1.72 -15.99 0.75
N ARG A 110 2.69 -15.13 1.07
CA ARG A 110 2.56 -14.21 2.22
C ARG A 110 1.92 -12.90 1.75
N PRO A 111 1.25 -12.14 2.64
CA PRO A 111 0.67 -10.85 2.26
C PRO A 111 1.70 -9.89 1.63
N GLN A 112 2.95 -9.90 2.10
CA GLN A 112 4.02 -9.06 1.56
C GLN A 112 4.56 -9.51 0.21
N ASP A 113 4.24 -10.72 -0.22
CA ASP A 113 4.66 -11.26 -1.51
C ASP A 113 3.58 -10.97 -2.59
N SER A 114 2.44 -10.39 -2.21
CA SER A 114 1.36 -10.06 -3.14
C SER A 114 1.73 -8.86 -4.01
N ASN A 115 1.60 -9.02 -5.32
CA ASN A 115 1.86 -7.98 -6.33
C ASN A 115 0.61 -7.59 -7.12
N ARG A 116 -0.54 -8.26 -6.90
CA ARG A 116 -1.81 -7.94 -7.55
C ARG A 116 -2.98 -8.03 -6.57
N VAL A 117 -4.05 -7.29 -6.84
CA VAL A 117 -5.29 -7.31 -6.05
C VAL A 117 -6.53 -7.19 -6.93
N LEU A 118 -7.58 -7.92 -6.57
CA LEU A 118 -8.94 -7.77 -7.09
C LEU A 118 -9.82 -7.16 -5.99
N PHE A 119 -10.51 -6.07 -6.29
CA PHE A 119 -11.49 -5.47 -5.40
C PHE A 119 -12.88 -6.05 -5.65
N ALA A 120 -13.18 -7.16 -5.00
CA ALA A 120 -14.45 -7.85 -5.19
C ALA A 120 -15.64 -6.91 -4.87
N GLY A 121 -16.53 -6.75 -5.86
CA GLY A 121 -17.71 -5.89 -5.76
C GLY A 121 -17.50 -4.42 -6.11
N LEU A 122 -16.28 -3.97 -6.47
CA LEU A 122 -16.03 -2.57 -6.82
C LEU A 122 -16.77 -2.15 -8.09
N GLY A 123 -16.72 -2.93 -9.17
CA GLY A 123 -17.47 -2.65 -10.40
C GLY A 123 -18.98 -2.45 -10.16
N PRO A 124 -19.69 -3.41 -9.54
CA PRO A 124 -21.09 -3.23 -9.15
C PRO A 124 -21.34 -2.02 -8.23
N ALA A 125 -20.43 -1.71 -7.31
CA ALA A 125 -20.55 -0.53 -6.45
C ALA A 125 -20.51 0.78 -7.25
N LEU A 126 -19.64 0.88 -8.25
CA LEU A 126 -19.56 2.04 -9.14
C LEU A 126 -20.75 2.12 -10.11
N TRP A 127 -21.18 0.98 -10.64
CA TRP A 127 -22.35 0.90 -11.53
C TRP A 127 -23.63 1.37 -10.84
N ASN A 128 -23.80 0.98 -9.56
CA ASN A 128 -24.98 1.31 -8.76
C ASN A 128 -24.90 2.70 -8.11
N TRP A 129 -23.92 3.54 -8.48
CA TRP A 129 -23.83 4.91 -7.99
C TRP A 129 -24.90 5.79 -8.65
N THR A 130 -26.03 5.97 -7.96
CA THR A 130 -27.22 6.63 -8.52
C THR A 130 -27.30 8.13 -8.28
N GLU A 131 -26.40 8.71 -7.49
CA GLU A 131 -26.35 10.16 -7.28
C GLU A 131 -26.17 10.90 -8.60
N THR A 132 -27.14 11.74 -8.97
CA THR A 132 -27.24 12.36 -10.30
C THR A 132 -25.97 13.12 -10.72
N GLN A 133 -25.31 13.78 -9.76
CA GLN A 133 -24.08 14.54 -10.00
C GLN A 133 -22.85 13.66 -10.27
N LYS A 134 -22.88 12.38 -9.91
CA LYS A 134 -21.75 11.44 -10.01
C LYS A 134 -22.00 10.30 -10.99
N ARG A 135 -23.22 10.17 -11.54
CA ARG A 135 -23.55 9.13 -12.52
C ARG A 135 -22.57 9.10 -13.70
N HIS A 136 -22.26 10.26 -14.28
CA HIS A 136 -21.32 10.36 -15.40
C HIS A 136 -19.87 10.01 -15.03
N VAL A 137 -19.50 10.18 -13.75
CA VAL A 137 -18.17 9.86 -13.23
C VAL A 137 -17.99 8.35 -13.07
N PHE A 138 -19.03 7.66 -12.61
CA PHE A 138 -18.96 6.24 -12.24
C PHE A 138 -19.69 5.32 -13.22
N ARG A 139 -21.01 5.41 -13.29
CA ARG A 139 -21.85 4.46 -14.04
C ARG A 139 -21.65 4.56 -15.55
N ASP A 140 -21.47 5.76 -16.09
CA ASP A 140 -21.34 5.95 -17.53
C ASP A 140 -19.87 5.85 -18.00
N ASN A 141 -18.94 5.63 -17.07
CA ASN A 141 -17.50 5.60 -17.32
C ASN A 141 -17.02 4.15 -17.53
N SER A 142 -17.06 3.69 -18.78
CA SER A 142 -16.75 2.30 -19.14
C SER A 142 -15.33 1.88 -18.76
N ASP A 143 -14.33 2.75 -18.91
CA ASP A 143 -12.94 2.47 -18.53
C ASP A 143 -12.82 2.26 -17.02
N LEU A 144 -13.52 3.06 -16.23
CA LEU A 144 -13.55 2.91 -14.78
C LEU A 144 -14.26 1.63 -14.34
N LEU A 145 -15.34 1.25 -15.00
CA LEU A 145 -16.03 0.00 -14.71
C LEU A 145 -15.19 -1.23 -15.08
N LYS A 146 -14.47 -1.19 -16.21
CA LYS A 146 -13.50 -2.23 -16.60
C LYS A 146 -12.38 -2.34 -15.57
N ALA A 147 -11.77 -1.22 -15.20
CA ALA A 147 -10.74 -1.17 -14.16
C ALA A 147 -11.25 -1.73 -12.83
N ALA A 148 -12.46 -1.35 -12.43
CA ALA A 148 -13.08 -1.79 -11.18
C ALA A 148 -13.44 -3.29 -11.17
N GLY A 149 -13.68 -3.90 -12.33
CA GLY A 149 -13.90 -5.33 -12.48
C GLY A 149 -12.62 -6.17 -12.63
N GLY A 150 -11.51 -5.52 -12.96
CA GLY A 150 -10.23 -6.16 -13.29
C GLY A 150 -9.24 -6.26 -12.13
N LEU A 151 -8.06 -6.77 -12.45
CA LEU A 151 -6.92 -6.87 -11.54
C LEU A 151 -6.14 -5.55 -11.50
N TRP A 152 -5.59 -5.26 -10.33
CA TRP A 152 -4.78 -4.08 -10.08
C TRP A 152 -3.38 -4.53 -9.72
N SER A 153 -2.39 -4.03 -10.46
CA SER A 153 -0.98 -4.22 -10.14
C SER A 153 -0.59 -3.36 -8.95
N ILE A 154 0.07 -3.97 -7.98
CA ILE A 154 0.57 -3.35 -6.76
C ILE A 154 2.01 -2.91 -7.02
N SER A 155 2.29 -1.61 -6.91
CA SER A 155 3.67 -1.12 -7.05
C SER A 155 4.59 -1.73 -5.99
N SER A 156 5.87 -1.93 -6.31
CA SER A 156 6.87 -2.44 -5.35
C SER A 156 7.08 -1.51 -4.13
N GLN A 157 6.66 -0.25 -4.24
CA GLN A 157 6.64 0.73 -3.14
C GLN A 157 5.53 0.43 -2.12
N CYS A 158 4.48 -0.31 -2.51
CA CYS A 158 3.50 -0.88 -1.61
C CYS A 158 4.13 -2.06 -0.86
N VAL A 159 4.84 -1.80 0.22
CA VAL A 159 5.49 -2.84 1.05
C VAL A 159 4.44 -3.64 1.83
N GLY A 160 3.60 -4.42 1.14
CA GLY A 160 2.69 -5.43 1.71
C GLY A 160 1.71 -4.94 2.77
N GLY A 161 1.35 -3.65 2.79
CA GLY A 161 0.54 -3.09 3.87
C GLY A 161 1.20 -3.19 5.26
N ARG A 162 2.53 -3.34 5.33
CA ARG A 162 3.27 -3.26 6.60
C ARG A 162 3.14 -1.85 7.16
N ILE A 163 2.14 -1.66 8.01
CA ILE A 163 2.34 -0.95 9.28
C ILE A 163 3.54 -1.66 9.91
N VAL A 164 4.70 -1.01 9.94
CA VAL A 164 5.71 -1.37 10.91
C VAL A 164 5.04 -0.96 12.21
N ASP A 165 4.63 -1.93 13.03
CA ASP A 165 4.26 -1.60 14.39
C ASP A 165 5.49 -0.90 14.98
N GLY A 166 5.31 0.34 15.45
CA GLY A 166 6.38 1.10 16.10
C GLY A 166 6.84 0.42 17.37
#